data_AF-A0A428PGB6-F1
#
_entry.id   AF-A0A428PGB6-F1
#
_cell.length_a   1.000
_cell.length_b   1.000
_cell.length_c   1.000
_cell.angle_alpha   90.00
_cell.angle_beta   90.00
_cell.angle_gamma   90.00
#
_symmetry.space_group_name_H-M   'P 1'
#
loop_
_entity.id
_entity.type
_entity.pdbx_description
1 polymer ?
#
loop_
_entity_poly.entity_id
_entity_poly.type
_entity_poly.pdbx_seq_one_letter_code
_entity_poly.pdbx_strand_id
1 'polypeptide(L)'
;MDPNTKNEGKIKDKLQKAINSVARKHALSEEWINSRMEIFAVGETRQHLFRASIEQNVILWQGTHLIIYAAHWEWSLARKLKRIGSQRREVDVSDALEILAMVVQERGEPLTWEHVKSWDAIVYTPLDETAIARVANAYYDRWGTHGIIKGA
;
A
#
# COMPACT_ATOMS: atom_id res chain seq x y z
N MET A 1 -9.42 -8.08 -4.69
CA MET A 1 -10.17 -8.94 -5.63
C MET A 1 -10.98 -8.06 -6.56
N ASP A 2 -11.08 -8.43 -7.85
CA ASP A 2 -11.87 -7.69 -8.84
C ASP A 2 -13.28 -7.44 -8.31
N PRO A 3 -13.71 -6.17 -8.14
CA PRO A 3 -15.03 -5.82 -7.64
C PRO A 3 -16.20 -6.35 -8.49
N ASN A 4 -15.96 -6.72 -9.76
CA ASN A 4 -16.97 -7.25 -10.66
C ASN A 4 -17.07 -8.79 -10.61
N THR A 5 -16.28 -9.43 -9.75
CA THR A 5 -16.25 -10.89 -9.62
C THR A 5 -17.60 -11.43 -9.13
N LYS A 6 -18.24 -12.29 -9.93
CA LYS A 6 -19.43 -13.04 -9.50
C LYS A 6 -19.06 -14.06 -8.41
N ASN A 7 -19.94 -14.27 -7.44
CA ASN A 7 -19.73 -15.20 -6.32
C ASN A 7 -18.48 -14.89 -5.48
N GLU A 8 -18.19 -13.60 -5.27
CA GLU A 8 -17.02 -13.13 -4.53
C GLU A 8 -16.80 -13.86 -3.19
N GLY A 9 -17.86 -14.06 -2.39
CA GLY A 9 -17.78 -14.74 -1.10
C GLY A 9 -17.20 -16.15 -1.19
N LYS A 10 -17.64 -16.95 -2.18
CA LYS A 10 -17.13 -18.31 -2.39
C LYS A 10 -15.65 -18.32 -2.77
N ILE A 11 -15.19 -17.32 -3.52
CA ILE A 11 -13.78 -17.21 -3.93
C ILE A 11 -12.94 -16.76 -2.75
N LYS A 12 -13.41 -15.80 -1.96
CA LYS A 12 -12.76 -15.38 -0.70
C LYS A 12 -12.59 -16.55 0.26
N ASP A 13 -13.64 -17.35 0.47
CA ASP A 13 -13.57 -18.52 1.34
C ASP A 13 -12.53 -19.53 0.87
N LYS A 14 -12.47 -19.80 -0.45
CA LYS A 14 -11.46 -20.70 -1.03
C LYS A 14 -10.06 -20.14 -0.89
N LEU A 15 -9.88 -18.84 -1.13
CA LEU A 15 -8.59 -18.16 -0.99
C LEU A 15 -8.12 -18.19 0.47
N GLN A 16 -8.99 -17.89 1.43
CA GLN A 16 -8.66 -17.93 2.85
C GLN A 16 -8.29 -19.35 3.30
N LYS A 17 -9.00 -20.37 2.82
CA LYS A 17 -8.63 -21.78 3.08
C LYS A 17 -7.24 -22.11 2.55
N ALA A 18 -6.89 -21.64 1.35
CA ALA A 18 -5.57 -21.83 0.77
C ALA A 18 -4.47 -21.11 1.59
N ILE A 19 -4.71 -19.85 1.97
CA ILE A 19 -3.84 -19.05 2.84
C ILE A 19 -3.57 -19.77 4.16
N ASN A 20 -4.63 -20.26 4.83
CA ASN A 20 -4.50 -20.96 6.11
C ASN A 20 -3.78 -22.31 5.95
N SER A 21 -3.94 -22.98 4.81
CA SER A 21 -3.22 -24.22 4.50
C SER A 21 -1.71 -23.99 4.41
N VAL A 22 -1.29 -22.92 3.73
CA VAL A 22 0.12 -22.50 3.67
C VAL A 22 0.64 -22.13 5.05
N ALA A 23 -0.15 -21.37 5.83
CA ALA A 23 0.23 -20.99 7.19
C ALA A 23 0.56 -22.22 8.05
N ARG A 24 -0.36 -23.21 8.08
CA ARG A 24 -0.17 -24.45 8.83
C ARG A 24 1.03 -25.27 8.34
N LYS A 25 1.19 -25.41 7.02
CA LYS A 25 2.28 -26.19 6.43
C LYS A 25 3.67 -25.63 6.79
N HIS A 26 3.77 -24.32 6.94
CA HIS A 26 5.04 -23.62 7.19
C HIS A 26 5.14 -23.05 8.61
N ALA A 27 4.23 -23.40 9.51
CA ALA A 27 4.15 -22.88 10.89
C ALA A 27 4.17 -21.33 10.96
N LEU A 28 3.51 -20.68 10.01
CA LEU A 28 3.33 -19.22 10.01
C LEU A 28 2.11 -18.83 10.84
N SER A 29 2.10 -17.61 11.37
CA SER A 29 0.91 -17.00 11.97
C SER A 29 -0.26 -17.04 10.99
N GLU A 30 -1.50 -17.24 11.44
CA GLU A 30 -2.67 -17.19 10.54
C GLU A 30 -2.88 -15.80 9.91
N GLU A 31 -2.31 -14.76 10.52
CA GLU A 31 -2.32 -13.37 10.04
C GLU A 31 -1.07 -13.03 9.19
N TRP A 32 -0.30 -14.03 8.74
CA TRP A 32 0.91 -13.82 7.93
C TRP A 32 0.65 -13.06 6.64
N ILE A 33 -0.57 -13.13 6.12
CA ILE A 33 -1.07 -12.31 5.03
C ILE A 33 -2.38 -11.66 5.46
N ASN A 34 -2.46 -10.34 5.34
CA ASN A 34 -3.71 -9.63 5.55
C ASN A 34 -4.54 -9.66 4.27
N SER A 35 -5.45 -10.62 4.16
CA SER A 35 -6.36 -10.76 3.03
C SER A 35 -7.55 -9.78 3.06
N ARG A 36 -7.75 -9.04 4.16
CA ARG A 36 -8.97 -8.24 4.45
C ARG A 36 -8.84 -6.77 4.00
N MET A 37 -8.36 -6.56 2.78
CA MET A 37 -8.21 -5.23 2.19
C MET A 37 -9.54 -4.47 2.04
N GLU A 38 -10.66 -5.18 1.95
CA GLU A 38 -12.01 -4.61 1.87
C GLU A 38 -12.40 -3.73 3.06
N ILE A 39 -11.75 -3.90 4.22
CA ILE A 39 -11.98 -3.03 5.38
C ILE A 39 -11.50 -1.60 5.10
N PHE A 40 -10.51 -1.45 4.22
CA PHE A 40 -9.87 -0.17 3.93
C PHE A 40 -10.17 0.37 2.53
N ALA A 41 -10.62 -0.49 1.63
CA ALA A 41 -11.03 -0.13 0.27
C ALA A 41 -12.54 -0.40 0.13
N VAL A 42 -13.35 0.58 0.50
CA VAL A 42 -14.82 0.52 0.46
C VAL A 42 -15.39 1.27 -0.74
N GLY A 43 -16.57 0.86 -1.21
CA GLY A 43 -17.31 1.56 -2.27
C GLY A 43 -16.52 1.74 -3.57
N GLU A 44 -16.61 2.93 -4.16
CA GLU A 44 -15.96 3.28 -5.43
C GLU A 44 -14.42 3.24 -5.34
N THR A 45 -13.86 3.57 -4.19
CA THR A 45 -12.41 3.50 -3.93
C THR A 45 -11.87 2.10 -4.13
N ARG A 46 -12.67 1.06 -3.84
CA ARG A 46 -12.29 -0.32 -4.14
C ARG A 46 -12.07 -0.56 -5.63
N GLN A 47 -12.95 -0.03 -6.49
CA GLN A 47 -12.82 -0.16 -7.94
C GLN A 47 -11.63 0.62 -8.47
N HIS A 48 -11.49 1.87 -8.02
CA HIS A 48 -10.37 2.71 -8.42
C HIS A 48 -9.03 2.06 -8.02
N LEU A 49 -8.86 1.64 -6.77
CA LEU A 49 -7.62 1.00 -6.31
C LEU A 49 -7.33 -0.31 -7.02
N PHE A 50 -8.37 -1.10 -7.32
CA PHE A 50 -8.18 -2.33 -8.08
C PHE A 50 -7.67 -2.05 -9.49
N ARG A 51 -8.26 -1.07 -10.19
CA ARG A 51 -7.81 -0.66 -11.54
C ARG A 51 -6.41 -0.05 -11.50
N ALA A 52 -6.16 0.88 -10.59
CA ALA A 52 -4.84 1.51 -10.43
C ALA A 52 -3.73 0.48 -10.13
N SER A 53 -4.04 -0.56 -9.35
CA SER A 53 -3.08 -1.66 -9.06
C SER A 53 -2.77 -2.50 -10.31
N ILE A 54 -3.76 -2.68 -11.20
CA ILE A 54 -3.55 -3.36 -12.51
C ILE A 54 -2.77 -2.46 -13.46
N GLU A 55 -3.12 -1.18 -13.54
CA GLU A 55 -2.47 -0.20 -14.41
C GLU A 55 -0.99 0.00 -14.04
N GLN A 56 -0.67 0.05 -12.75
CA GLN A 56 0.70 0.06 -12.24
C GLN A 56 1.46 -1.23 -12.59
N ASN A 57 0.75 -2.34 -12.84
CA ASN A 57 1.27 -3.59 -13.39
C ASN A 57 2.46 -4.21 -12.62
N VAL A 58 2.50 -4.04 -11.30
CA VAL A 58 3.49 -4.71 -10.45
C VAL A 58 2.93 -6.04 -9.97
N ILE A 59 3.33 -7.12 -10.62
CA ILE A 59 2.91 -8.49 -10.29
C ILE A 59 3.82 -9.05 -9.19
N LEU A 60 3.24 -9.35 -8.03
CA LEU A 60 3.94 -10.02 -6.92
C LEU A 60 3.99 -11.53 -7.11
N TRP A 61 2.95 -12.10 -7.73
CA TRP A 61 2.87 -13.52 -8.02
C TRP A 61 1.89 -13.79 -9.17
N GLN A 62 2.21 -14.75 -10.02
CA GLN A 62 1.36 -15.19 -11.12
C GLN A 62 1.36 -16.71 -11.22
N GLY A 63 0.17 -17.28 -11.23
CA GLY A 63 -0.06 -18.68 -11.56
C GLY A 63 -1.20 -18.83 -12.56
N THR A 64 -1.58 -20.07 -12.86
CA THR A 64 -2.56 -20.39 -13.91
C THR A 64 -3.94 -19.76 -13.69
N HIS A 65 -4.37 -19.61 -12.43
CA HIS A 65 -5.74 -19.19 -12.09
C HIS A 65 -5.81 -17.98 -11.14
N LEU A 66 -4.65 -17.42 -10.77
CA LEU A 66 -4.57 -16.33 -9.81
C LEU A 66 -3.36 -15.45 -10.15
N ILE A 67 -3.58 -14.14 -10.14
CA ILE A 67 -2.55 -13.12 -10.24
C ILE A 67 -2.70 -12.23 -9.01
N ILE A 68 -1.58 -11.96 -8.34
CA ILE A 68 -1.51 -11.07 -7.20
C ILE A 68 -0.71 -9.84 -7.64
N TYR A 69 -1.41 -8.72 -7.76
CA TYR A 69 -0.80 -7.41 -7.99
C TYR A 69 -0.44 -6.77 -6.64
N ALA A 70 0.62 -5.96 -6.65
CA ALA A 70 0.88 -5.04 -5.56
C ALA A 70 -0.27 -4.03 -5.46
N ALA A 71 -0.60 -3.61 -4.24
CA ALA A 71 -1.53 -2.50 -4.08
C ALA A 71 -0.88 -1.21 -4.62
N HIS A 72 -1.69 -0.34 -5.21
CA HIS A 72 -1.22 0.94 -5.76
C HIS A 72 -0.30 1.69 -4.76
N TRP A 73 0.84 2.17 -5.25
CA TRP A 73 1.90 2.69 -4.40
C TRP A 73 1.51 3.91 -3.59
N GLU A 74 0.84 4.89 -4.20
CA GLU A 74 0.42 6.10 -3.48
C GLU A 74 -0.53 5.77 -2.35
N TRP A 75 -1.50 4.87 -2.60
CA TRP A 75 -2.41 4.39 -1.57
C TRP A 75 -1.66 3.64 -0.45
N SER A 76 -0.72 2.78 -0.83
CA SER A 76 0.08 2.01 0.12
C SER A 76 0.93 2.93 1.00
N LEU A 77 1.55 3.95 0.43
CA LEU A 77 2.34 4.95 1.14
C LEU A 77 1.47 5.82 2.06
N ALA A 78 0.35 6.34 1.57
CA ALA A 78 -0.58 7.13 2.38
C ALA A 78 -1.07 6.35 3.61
N ARG A 79 -1.36 5.05 3.44
CA ARG A 79 -1.75 4.17 4.55
C ARG A 79 -0.62 3.95 5.56
N LYS A 80 0.63 3.86 5.11
CA LYS A 80 1.81 3.78 5.99
C LYS A 80 2.00 5.06 6.79
N LEU A 81 1.98 6.21 6.11
CA LEU A 81 2.07 7.54 6.74
C LEU A 81 0.97 7.75 7.79
N LYS A 82 -0.27 7.36 7.49
CA LYS A 82 -1.38 7.39 8.45
C LYS A 82 -1.11 6.55 9.70
N ARG A 83 -0.52 5.35 9.56
CA ARG A 83 -0.15 4.52 10.71
C ARG A 83 1.06 5.04 11.48
N ILE A 84 2.04 5.65 10.81
CA ILE A 84 3.18 6.28 11.48
C ILE A 84 2.69 7.41 12.40
N GLY A 85 1.82 8.30 11.89
CA GLY A 85 1.28 9.41 12.69
C GLY A 85 0.38 8.94 13.85
N SER A 86 -0.51 7.97 13.62
CA SER A 86 -1.49 7.54 14.62
C SER A 86 -1.02 6.45 15.58
N GLN A 87 -0.12 5.57 15.14
CA GLN A 87 0.29 4.37 15.89
C GLN A 87 1.78 4.36 16.25
N ARG A 88 2.58 5.31 15.74
CA ARG A 88 4.03 5.43 16.00
C ARG A 88 4.82 4.14 15.77
N ARG A 89 4.44 3.36 14.75
CA ARG A 89 5.08 2.07 14.43
C ARG A 89 6.35 2.29 13.59
N GLU A 90 7.50 2.03 14.19
CA GLU A 90 8.81 2.15 13.54
C GLU A 90 8.95 1.32 12.25
N VAL A 91 8.42 0.10 12.26
CA VAL A 91 8.44 -0.79 11.07
C VAL A 91 7.74 -0.15 9.87
N ASP A 92 6.69 0.65 10.10
CA ASP A 92 5.99 1.33 9.02
C ASP A 92 6.85 2.44 8.37
N VAL A 93 7.85 3.00 9.06
CA VAL A 93 8.79 3.99 8.49
C VAL A 93 9.68 3.33 7.43
N SER A 94 10.26 2.16 7.75
CA SER A 94 11.09 1.40 6.80
C SER A 94 10.28 1.00 5.56
N ASP A 95 9.05 0.52 5.74
CA ASP A 95 8.20 0.16 4.61
C ASP A 95 7.77 1.39 3.80
N ALA A 96 7.43 2.51 4.46
CA ALA A 96 7.10 3.77 3.78
C ALA A 96 8.28 4.29 2.94
N LEU A 97 9.50 4.13 3.46
CA LEU A 97 10.74 4.54 2.81
C LEU A 97 10.96 3.76 1.49
N GLU A 98 10.80 2.43 1.51
CA GLU A 98 10.93 1.61 0.31
C GLU A 98 9.82 1.90 -0.71
N ILE A 99 8.58 2.07 -0.26
CA ILE A 99 7.47 2.44 -1.16
C ILE A 99 7.70 3.81 -1.78
N LEU A 100 8.20 4.79 -1.01
CA LEU A 100 8.56 6.11 -1.52
C LEU A 100 9.64 6.01 -2.60
N ALA A 101 10.64 5.15 -2.42
CA ALA A 101 11.66 4.91 -3.45
C ALA A 101 11.08 4.36 -4.74
N MET A 102 10.13 3.42 -4.65
CA MET A 102 9.42 2.92 -5.83
C MET A 102 8.64 4.03 -6.54
N VAL A 103 7.93 4.89 -5.80
CA VAL A 103 7.15 6.00 -6.39
C VAL A 103 8.06 7.01 -7.08
N VAL A 104 9.14 7.42 -6.43
CA VAL A 104 10.11 8.38 -6.99
C VAL A 104 10.78 7.79 -8.23
N GLN A 105 11.16 6.51 -8.19
CA GLN A 105 11.75 5.84 -9.34
C GLN A 105 10.79 5.75 -10.53
N GLU A 106 9.52 5.43 -10.30
CA GLU A 106 8.49 5.33 -11.34
C GLU A 106 8.16 6.70 -11.96
N ARG A 107 8.08 7.75 -11.13
CA ARG A 107 7.81 9.12 -11.60
C ARG A 107 9.03 9.80 -12.23
N GLY A 108 10.24 9.38 -11.85
CA GLY A 108 11.50 10.03 -12.23
C GLY A 108 11.76 11.35 -11.49
N GLU A 109 10.91 11.71 -10.52
CA GLU A 109 10.99 12.96 -9.77
C GLU A 109 10.47 12.79 -8.32
N PRO A 110 10.93 13.65 -7.38
CA PRO A 110 10.40 13.69 -6.03
C PRO A 110 8.89 14.00 -5.98
N LEU A 111 8.21 13.58 -4.92
CA LEU A 111 6.84 14.02 -4.66
C LEU A 111 6.87 15.43 -4.04
N THR A 112 5.89 16.26 -4.37
CA THR A 112 5.69 17.50 -3.62
C THR A 112 4.92 17.22 -2.33
N TRP A 113 5.14 18.07 -1.33
CA TRP A 113 4.44 18.00 -0.06
C TRP A 113 2.92 18.14 -0.26
N GLU A 114 2.50 19.04 -1.15
CA GLU A 114 1.10 19.25 -1.50
C GLU A 114 0.49 17.99 -2.13
N HIS A 115 1.24 17.29 -2.99
CA HIS A 115 0.80 16.02 -3.58
C HIS A 115 0.56 14.97 -2.50
N VAL A 116 1.51 14.79 -1.58
CA VAL A 116 1.34 13.85 -0.46
C VAL A 116 0.15 14.23 0.42
N LYS A 117 -0.04 15.52 0.71
CA LYS A 117 -1.20 16.01 1.49
C LYS A 117 -2.53 15.80 0.76
N SER A 118 -2.57 15.83 -0.56
CA SER A 118 -3.79 15.56 -1.33
C SER A 118 -4.35 14.15 -1.09
N TRP A 119 -3.51 13.21 -0.63
CA TRP A 119 -3.92 11.85 -0.30
C TRP A 119 -4.80 11.74 0.94
N ASP A 120 -5.05 12.84 1.67
CA ASP A 120 -6.09 12.91 2.70
C ASP A 120 -7.46 12.43 2.14
N ALA A 121 -7.73 12.69 0.86
CA ALA A 121 -8.92 12.23 0.15
C ALA A 121 -8.96 10.70 -0.03
N ILE A 122 -7.79 10.07 -0.17
CA ILE A 122 -7.64 8.63 -0.42
C ILE A 122 -7.75 7.84 0.90
N VAL A 123 -7.26 8.42 2.01
CA VAL A 123 -7.30 7.77 3.34
C VAL A 123 -8.40 8.32 4.27
N TYR A 124 -9.22 9.24 3.77
CA TYR A 124 -10.39 9.87 4.42
C TYR A 124 -10.12 10.63 5.73
N THR A 125 -8.86 10.92 6.03
CA THR A 125 -8.47 11.69 7.22
C THR A 125 -7.17 12.42 6.93
N PRO A 126 -6.90 13.56 7.59
CA PRO A 126 -5.63 14.25 7.46
C PRO A 126 -4.42 13.36 7.78
N LEU A 127 -3.42 13.39 6.90
CA LEU A 127 -2.09 12.85 7.14
C LEU A 127 -1.31 13.77 8.07
N ASP A 128 -0.65 13.14 9.04
CA ASP A 128 0.22 13.81 10.01
C ASP A 128 1.50 14.30 9.33
N GLU A 129 1.73 15.61 9.40
CA GLU A 129 2.90 16.26 8.81
C GLU A 129 4.21 15.80 9.42
N THR A 130 4.21 15.42 10.70
CA THR A 130 5.41 14.88 11.35
C THR A 130 5.76 13.50 10.78
N ALA A 131 4.77 12.69 10.40
CA ALA A 131 4.99 11.42 9.74
C ALA A 131 5.55 11.61 8.33
N ILE A 132 5.03 12.59 7.57
CA ILE A 132 5.54 12.94 6.24
C ILE A 132 7.00 13.42 6.34
N ALA A 133 7.29 14.37 7.24
CA ALA A 133 8.64 14.90 7.46
C ALA A 133 9.62 13.77 7.83
N ARG A 134 9.18 12.86 8.69
CA ARG A 134 10.00 11.74 9.14
C ARG A 134 10.42 10.82 8.01
N VAL A 135 9.48 10.43 7.13
CA VAL A 135 9.79 9.59 5.97
C VAL A 135 10.64 10.35 4.94
N ALA A 136 10.36 11.64 4.73
CA ALA A 136 11.15 12.49 3.84
C ALA A 136 12.62 12.61 4.29
N ASN A 137 12.86 12.82 5.58
CA ASN A 137 14.21 12.88 6.15
C ASN A 137 14.91 11.53 6.06
N ALA A 138 14.23 10.43 6.40
CA ALA A 138 14.79 9.08 6.29
C ALA A 138 15.18 8.74 4.84
N TYR A 139 14.46 9.26 3.86
CA TYR A 139 14.81 9.13 2.44
C TYR A 139 16.11 9.86 2.11
N TYR A 140 16.24 11.11 2.54
CA TYR A 140 17.46 11.88 2.34
C TYR A 140 18.67 11.22 3.03
N ASP A 141 18.51 10.77 4.27
CA ASP A 141 19.58 10.10 5.02
C ASP A 141 20.08 8.84 4.31
N ARG A 142 19.22 8.14 3.59
CA ARG A 142 19.56 6.88 2.90
C ARG A 142 20.14 7.08 1.50
N TRP A 143 19.61 8.01 0.73
CA TRP A 143 19.97 8.17 -0.69
C TRP A 143 20.69 9.48 -1.03
N GLY A 144 20.78 10.43 -0.10
CA GLY A 144 21.41 11.75 -0.31
C GLY A 144 20.62 12.68 -1.25
N THR A 145 19.41 12.27 -1.67
CA THR A 145 18.49 13.03 -2.52
C THR A 145 17.14 13.16 -1.84
N HIS A 146 16.32 14.12 -2.27
CA HIS A 146 14.98 14.30 -1.69
C HIS A 146 13.96 13.42 -2.40
N GLY A 147 13.24 12.57 -1.65
CA GLY A 147 12.09 11.84 -2.17
C GLY A 147 10.77 12.61 -2.04
N ILE A 148 10.71 13.55 -1.08
CA ILE A 148 9.61 14.50 -0.89
C ILE A 148 10.21 15.89 -0.74
N ILE A 149 9.67 16.88 -1.44
CA ILE A 149 10.09 18.29 -1.40
C ILE A 149 8.94 19.19 -0.97
N LYS A 150 9.23 20.28 -0.26
CA LYS A 150 8.24 21.35 -0.06
C LYS A 150 8.12 22.13 -1.37
N GLY A 151 6.89 22.45 -1.79
CA GLY A 151 6.66 23.33 -2.94
C GLY A 151 7.44 24.65 -2.78
N ALA A 152 7.88 25.21 -3.91
CA ALA A 152 8.55 26.51 -3.97
C ALA A 152 7.56 27.65 -3.67
#